data_AF-A0A6L7SSI1-F1
#
_entry.id   AF-A0A6L7SSI1-F1
#
_cell.length_a   1.000
_cell.length_b   1.000
_cell.length_c   1.000
_cell.angle_alpha   90.00
_cell.angle_beta   90.00
_cell.angle_gamma   90.00
#
_symmetry.space_group_name_H-M   'P 1'
#
loop_
_entity.id
_entity.type
_entity.pdbx_description
1 polymer ?
#
loop_
_entity_poly.entity_id
_entity_poly.type
_entity_poly.pdbx_seq_one_letter_code
_entity_poly.pdbx_strand_id
1 'polypeptide(L)'
;MCEDLELVDVLREEQEQMPEWLEDPPFGFNRKDFFRNRTLFYPGSGGDGHPVKLCARSNAAHTFIYVDYGVSRDNIQEWLEGPDPEELPQERPLPAAQYRFLGYTVEYEQCLKQEDLRPGGWTQHASPTNSRDFVGDNFIPYALFVVLKRDENFDDAHGPERLAGLFVGGDGIATYDALYCQADGTPSPYLVVLQEHGFGGNYDSFGQGGLLEQIASKCNVWPKWLLVADNTDIWDGYEKTLSLGERGGQHNHERNLYRRIKNH
;
A
#
# COMPACT_ATOMS: atom_id res chain seq x y z
N MET A 1 -7.83 -2.12 34.59
CA MET A 1 -6.63 -2.30 33.76
C MET A 1 -7.04 -1.81 32.37
N CYS A 2 -6.36 -0.82 31.80
CA CYS A 2 -6.56 -0.51 30.38
C CYS A 2 -5.91 -1.67 29.62
N GLU A 3 -6.67 -2.38 28.78
CA GLU A 3 -6.07 -3.24 27.78
C GLU A 3 -5.34 -2.35 26.78
N ASP A 4 -4.10 -2.70 26.44
CA ASP A 4 -3.33 -1.98 25.44
C ASP A 4 -3.98 -2.24 24.06
N LEU A 5 -4.40 -1.17 23.38
CA LEU A 5 -5.09 -1.27 22.09
C LEU A 5 -4.09 -1.60 20.97
N GLU A 6 -4.34 -2.62 20.14
CA GLU A 6 -3.48 -2.91 18.98
C GLU A 6 -3.85 -2.05 17.77
N LEU A 7 -2.98 -1.94 16.76
CA LEU A 7 -3.27 -1.18 15.53
C LEU A 7 -4.52 -1.73 14.82
N VAL A 8 -4.66 -3.05 14.80
CA VAL A 8 -5.79 -3.74 14.16
C VAL A 8 -7.12 -3.38 14.80
N ASP A 9 -7.15 -3.14 16.12
CA ASP A 9 -8.38 -2.83 16.84
C ASP A 9 -8.87 -1.42 16.49
N VAL A 10 -7.95 -0.45 16.38
CA VAL A 10 -8.29 0.90 15.91
C VAL A 10 -8.92 0.87 14.53
N LEU A 11 -8.32 0.13 13.60
CA LEU A 11 -8.81 0.06 12.23
C LEU A 11 -10.11 -0.75 12.11
N ARG A 12 -10.33 -1.73 13.00
CA ARG A 12 -11.55 -2.55 13.03
C ARG A 12 -12.79 -1.72 13.38
N GLU A 13 -12.64 -0.62 14.12
CA GLU A 13 -13.74 0.34 14.35
C GLU A 13 -14.27 0.96 13.04
N GLU A 14 -13.47 0.95 11.98
CA GLU A 14 -13.83 1.47 10.68
C GLU A 14 -14.06 0.38 9.63
N GLN A 15 -14.19 -0.88 10.02
CA GLN A 15 -14.36 -2.00 9.08
C GLN A 15 -15.46 -1.74 8.04
N GLU A 16 -15.24 -2.21 6.82
CA GLU A 16 -16.23 -2.22 5.73
C GLU A 16 -16.47 -3.64 5.21
N GLN A 17 -17.62 -3.82 4.57
CA GLN A 17 -17.90 -5.08 3.87
C GLN A 17 -16.98 -5.19 2.65
N MET A 18 -16.63 -6.42 2.29
CA MET A 18 -15.90 -6.67 1.05
C MET A 18 -16.71 -6.11 -0.13
N PRO A 19 -16.08 -5.39 -1.07
CA PRO A 19 -16.78 -4.87 -2.23
C PRO A 19 -17.42 -5.98 -3.08
N GLU A 20 -18.67 -5.80 -3.53
CA GLU A 20 -19.41 -6.79 -4.35
C GLU A 20 -18.63 -7.24 -5.60
N TRP A 21 -17.85 -6.35 -6.23
CA TRP A 21 -17.06 -6.69 -7.43
C TRP A 21 -15.88 -7.63 -7.14
N LEU A 22 -15.51 -7.79 -5.86
CA LEU A 22 -14.58 -8.81 -5.40
C LEU A 22 -15.27 -10.11 -5.01
N GLU A 23 -16.58 -10.14 -4.79
CA GLU A 23 -17.29 -11.36 -4.41
C GLU A 23 -17.42 -12.33 -5.61
N ASP A 24 -17.85 -11.80 -6.76
CA ASP A 24 -18.26 -12.61 -7.90
C ASP A 24 -17.43 -12.37 -9.17
N PRO A 25 -16.90 -13.43 -9.82
CA PRO A 25 -16.27 -13.34 -11.13
C PRO A 25 -17.29 -13.05 -12.26
N PRO A 26 -16.86 -12.53 -13.43
CA PRO A 26 -15.48 -12.41 -13.88
C PRO A 26 -14.75 -11.20 -13.30
N PHE A 27 -13.50 -11.42 -12.90
CA PHE A 27 -12.61 -10.36 -12.46
C PHE A 27 -12.02 -9.60 -13.65
N GLY A 28 -11.76 -8.32 -13.43
CA GLY A 28 -11.08 -7.44 -14.37
C GLY A 28 -10.87 -6.08 -13.73
N PHE A 29 -9.77 -5.42 -14.08
CA PHE A 29 -9.49 -4.10 -13.54
C PHE A 29 -10.51 -3.09 -14.07
N ASN A 30 -11.39 -2.64 -13.18
CA ASN A 30 -12.26 -1.51 -13.42
C ASN A 30 -11.80 -0.36 -12.51
N ARG A 31 -11.23 0.68 -13.12
CA ARG A 31 -10.70 1.83 -12.38
C ARG A 31 -11.74 2.47 -11.45
N LYS A 32 -12.99 2.62 -11.90
CA LYS A 32 -14.03 3.24 -11.07
C LYS A 32 -14.34 2.37 -9.85
N ASP A 33 -14.47 1.06 -10.05
CA ASP A 33 -14.81 0.14 -8.96
C ASP A 33 -13.63 -0.09 -8.02
N PHE A 34 -12.39 -0.10 -8.50
CA PHE A 34 -11.21 -0.22 -7.65
C PHE A 34 -11.11 0.99 -6.69
N PHE A 35 -11.12 2.20 -7.24
CA PHE A 35 -10.84 3.42 -6.48
C PHE A 35 -12.03 4.02 -5.73
N ARG A 36 -13.26 3.52 -5.94
CA ARG A 36 -14.41 3.94 -5.10
C ARG A 36 -14.35 3.35 -3.69
N ASN A 37 -13.61 2.26 -3.49
CA ASN A 37 -13.40 1.64 -2.18
C ASN A 37 -12.15 2.20 -1.52
N ARG A 38 -11.93 1.83 -0.27
CA ARG A 38 -10.74 2.27 0.47
C ARG A 38 -9.49 1.64 -0.11
N THR A 39 -8.63 2.49 -0.64
CA THR A 39 -7.30 2.12 -1.11
C THR A 39 -6.27 2.35 -0.01
N LEU A 40 -5.42 1.34 0.20
CA LEU A 40 -4.14 1.52 0.87
C LEU A 40 -3.09 1.85 -0.19
N PHE A 41 -2.31 2.90 0.02
CA PHE A 41 -1.23 3.28 -0.88
C PHE A 41 0.13 3.18 -0.17
N TYR A 42 1.06 2.44 -0.76
CA TYR A 42 2.39 2.22 -0.20
C TYR A 42 3.48 2.56 -1.23
N PRO A 43 4.08 3.77 -1.15
CA PRO A 43 5.25 4.14 -1.94
C PRO A 43 6.53 3.50 -1.38
N GLY A 44 7.39 2.98 -2.26
CA GLY A 44 8.62 2.27 -1.88
C GLY A 44 8.33 1.00 -1.10
N SER A 45 7.32 0.24 -1.54
CA SER A 45 6.72 -0.82 -0.73
C SER A 45 7.60 -2.07 -0.55
N GLY A 46 8.54 -2.32 -1.47
CA GLY A 46 9.18 -3.63 -1.57
C GLY A 46 8.14 -4.77 -1.59
N GLY A 47 8.45 -5.86 -0.91
CA GLY A 47 7.56 -7.02 -0.71
C GLY A 47 6.86 -7.07 0.66
N ASP A 48 6.67 -5.91 1.30
CA ASP A 48 6.17 -5.85 2.67
C ASP A 48 4.67 -6.16 2.82
N GLY A 49 4.37 -7.29 3.44
CA GLY A 49 3.00 -7.74 3.72
C GLY A 49 2.33 -7.13 4.96
N HIS A 50 3.05 -6.38 5.79
CA HIS A 50 2.50 -5.86 7.05
C HIS A 50 1.22 -5.02 6.86
N PRO A 51 1.14 -4.07 5.90
CA PRO A 51 -0.07 -3.27 5.72
C PRO A 51 -1.26 -4.11 5.24
N VAL A 52 -1.03 -5.14 4.44
CA VAL A 52 -2.07 -6.11 4.02
C VAL A 52 -2.58 -6.87 5.23
N LYS A 53 -1.70 -7.48 6.03
CA LYS A 53 -2.07 -8.17 7.27
C LYS A 53 -2.93 -7.27 8.18
N LEU A 54 -2.52 -6.03 8.36
CA LEU A 54 -3.20 -5.07 9.23
C LEU A 54 -4.61 -4.72 8.73
N CYS A 55 -4.74 -4.33 7.45
CA CYS A 55 -6.03 -3.91 6.88
C CYS A 55 -6.97 -5.09 6.60
N ALA A 56 -6.45 -6.25 6.20
CA ALA A 56 -7.24 -7.46 5.97
C ALA A 56 -7.86 -7.96 7.28
N ARG A 57 -7.07 -8.10 8.36
CA ARG A 57 -7.56 -8.55 9.68
C ARG A 57 -8.53 -7.59 10.37
N SER A 58 -8.53 -6.33 9.96
CA SER A 58 -9.46 -5.31 10.44
C SER A 58 -10.64 -5.09 9.48
N ASN A 59 -10.64 -5.69 8.29
CA ASN A 59 -11.55 -5.36 7.19
C ASN A 59 -11.63 -3.85 6.89
N ALA A 60 -10.55 -3.10 7.15
CA ALA A 60 -10.55 -1.65 7.01
C ALA A 60 -10.31 -1.18 5.57
N ALA A 61 -9.74 -2.05 4.73
CA ALA A 61 -9.55 -1.85 3.29
C ALA A 61 -9.33 -3.20 2.60
N HIS A 62 -9.79 -3.32 1.36
CA HIS A 62 -9.68 -4.53 0.53
C HIS A 62 -8.88 -4.31 -0.77
N THR A 63 -8.47 -3.06 -1.03
CA THR A 63 -7.70 -2.68 -2.22
C THR A 63 -6.36 -2.08 -1.83
N PHE A 64 -5.29 -2.62 -2.41
CA PHE A 64 -3.91 -2.30 -2.03
C PHE A 64 -3.13 -1.85 -3.25
N ILE A 65 -2.39 -0.75 -3.13
CA ILE A 65 -1.55 -0.19 -4.17
C ILE A 65 -0.11 -0.15 -3.67
N TYR A 66 0.73 -0.96 -4.31
CA TYR A 66 2.13 -1.12 -3.99
C TYR A 66 2.94 -0.51 -5.13
N VAL A 67 3.83 0.44 -4.83
CA VAL A 67 4.56 1.19 -5.85
C VAL A 67 6.05 1.17 -5.55
N ASP A 68 6.83 0.57 -6.44
CA ASP A 68 8.27 0.46 -6.25
C ASP A 68 9.00 0.20 -7.59
N TYR A 69 9.84 1.15 -8.03
CA TYR A 69 10.69 0.96 -9.22
C TYR A 69 11.96 0.12 -8.94
N GLY A 70 12.26 -0.19 -7.68
CA GLY A 70 13.32 -1.12 -7.31
C GLY A 70 12.88 -2.59 -7.41
N VAL A 71 11.60 -2.85 -7.68
CA VAL A 71 11.02 -4.18 -7.73
C VAL A 71 10.51 -4.48 -9.14
N SER A 72 11.02 -5.56 -9.75
CA SER A 72 10.56 -6.00 -11.07
C SER A 72 9.22 -6.75 -11.00
N ARG A 73 8.52 -6.85 -12.13
CA ARG A 73 7.29 -7.66 -12.22
C ARG A 73 7.55 -9.11 -11.83
N ASP A 74 8.67 -9.67 -12.26
CA ASP A 74 9.02 -11.07 -11.98
C ASP A 74 9.20 -11.28 -10.47
N ASN A 75 9.80 -10.32 -9.76
CA ASN A 75 9.87 -10.39 -8.29
C ASN A 75 8.49 -10.36 -7.64
N ILE A 76 7.56 -9.54 -8.13
CA ILE A 76 6.17 -9.55 -7.63
C ILE A 76 5.54 -10.93 -7.86
N GLN A 77 5.70 -11.52 -9.04
CA GLN A 77 5.14 -12.84 -9.36
C GLN A 77 5.72 -13.93 -8.42
N GLU A 78 7.05 -13.96 -8.26
CA GLU A 78 7.71 -14.85 -7.29
C GLU A 78 7.23 -14.63 -5.83
N TRP A 79 6.81 -13.40 -5.50
CA TRP A 79 6.31 -13.09 -4.17
C TRP A 79 4.88 -13.56 -3.96
N LEU A 80 4.04 -13.44 -5.00
CA LEU A 80 2.65 -13.86 -5.01
C LEU A 80 2.47 -15.37 -5.09
N GLU A 81 3.43 -16.09 -5.69
CA GLU A 81 3.46 -17.56 -5.68
C GLU A 81 3.73 -18.11 -4.27
N GLY A 82 4.38 -17.33 -3.40
CA GLY A 82 4.73 -17.72 -2.04
C GLY A 82 5.91 -18.72 -1.98
N PRO A 83 6.50 -18.95 -0.80
CA PRO A 83 7.38 -20.09 -0.60
C PRO A 83 6.58 -21.40 -0.60
N ASP A 84 7.20 -22.51 -0.98
CA ASP A 84 6.59 -23.83 -0.81
C ASP A 84 6.25 -24.04 0.69
N PRO A 85 5.01 -24.42 1.05
CA PRO A 85 4.62 -24.69 2.44
C PRO A 85 5.54 -25.68 3.16
N GLU A 86 6.17 -26.61 2.44
CA GLU A 86 7.14 -27.56 3.01
C GLU A 86 8.50 -26.90 3.37
N GLU A 87 8.79 -25.74 2.81
CA GLU A 87 10.03 -24.97 3.06
C GLU A 87 9.89 -23.95 4.19
N LEU A 88 8.68 -23.76 4.74
CA LEU A 88 8.46 -22.87 5.87
C LEU A 88 9.02 -23.47 7.17
N PRO A 89 9.93 -22.80 7.89
CA PRO A 89 10.47 -23.31 9.14
C PRO A 89 9.38 -23.39 10.22
N GLN A 90 9.10 -24.61 10.70
CA GLN A 90 8.03 -24.89 11.68
C GLN A 90 8.23 -24.22 13.06
N GLU A 91 9.44 -23.74 13.38
CA GLU A 91 9.80 -23.28 14.74
C GLU A 91 10.47 -21.89 14.78
N ARG A 92 10.63 -21.18 13.66
CA ARG A 92 11.24 -19.84 13.65
C ARG A 92 10.27 -18.79 13.15
N PRO A 93 10.10 -17.65 13.87
CA PRO A 93 9.40 -16.51 13.30
C PRO A 93 10.12 -16.10 12.02
N LEU A 94 9.37 -16.11 10.93
CA LEU A 94 9.82 -15.69 9.62
C LEU A 94 10.39 -14.25 9.72
N PRO A 95 11.53 -13.92 9.10
CA PRO A 95 11.99 -12.53 9.02
C PRO A 95 10.87 -11.65 8.45
N ALA A 96 10.78 -10.39 8.88
CA ALA A 96 9.73 -9.45 8.44
C ALA A 96 9.57 -9.34 6.90
N ALA A 97 10.61 -9.69 6.14
CA ALA A 97 10.60 -9.82 4.68
C ALA A 97 9.74 -10.98 4.11
N GLN A 98 9.16 -11.84 4.95
CA GLN A 98 8.38 -13.03 4.55
C GLN A 98 6.87 -12.91 4.81
N TYR A 99 6.37 -11.77 5.30
CA TYR A 99 4.92 -11.59 5.52
C TYR A 99 4.11 -11.35 4.24
N ARG A 100 4.75 -11.10 3.08
CA ARG A 100 4.19 -10.94 1.71
C ARG A 100 2.63 -10.89 1.63
N PHE A 101 2.01 -11.82 0.91
CA PHE A 101 0.57 -12.01 0.86
C PHE A 101 0.23 -13.36 1.48
N LEU A 102 0.85 -13.68 2.63
CA LEU A 102 0.75 -14.99 3.27
C LEU A 102 -0.72 -15.36 3.53
N GLY A 103 -1.10 -16.59 3.15
CA GLY A 103 -2.46 -17.11 3.29
C GLY A 103 -3.42 -16.62 2.21
N TYR A 104 -2.89 -16.03 1.13
CA TYR A 104 -3.63 -15.66 -0.05
C TYR A 104 -2.91 -16.16 -1.32
N THR A 105 -3.68 -16.64 -2.28
CA THR A 105 -3.21 -17.13 -3.59
C THR A 105 -3.82 -16.32 -4.73
N VAL A 106 -3.10 -16.20 -5.84
CA VAL A 106 -3.58 -15.47 -7.03
C VAL A 106 -4.73 -16.23 -7.70
N GLU A 107 -5.90 -15.61 -7.76
CA GLU A 107 -7.06 -16.16 -8.47
C GLU A 107 -7.22 -15.50 -9.86
N TYR A 108 -6.76 -14.25 -10.01
CA TYR A 108 -6.77 -13.53 -11.27
C TYR A 108 -5.61 -12.55 -11.36
N GLU A 109 -5.06 -12.39 -12.56
CA GLU A 109 -4.07 -11.38 -12.87
C GLU A 109 -4.35 -10.69 -14.21
N GLN A 110 -4.00 -9.40 -14.28
CA GLN A 110 -4.10 -8.60 -15.48
C GLN A 110 -2.94 -7.60 -15.55
N CYS A 111 -2.16 -7.66 -16.62
CA CYS A 111 -1.22 -6.59 -16.94
C CYS A 111 -2.01 -5.37 -17.45
N LEU A 112 -1.72 -4.21 -16.87
CA LEU A 112 -2.35 -2.94 -17.20
C LEU A 112 -1.39 -2.05 -17.98
N LYS A 113 -1.97 -1.17 -18.79
CA LYS A 113 -1.28 -0.07 -19.44
C LYS A 113 -1.44 1.21 -18.63
N GLN A 114 -0.64 2.20 -18.96
CA GLN A 114 -0.74 3.53 -18.35
C GLN A 114 -2.14 4.12 -18.56
N GLU A 115 -2.78 3.91 -19.71
CA GLU A 115 -4.11 4.45 -20.00
C GLU A 115 -5.21 3.80 -19.17
N ASP A 116 -5.01 2.57 -18.67
CA ASP A 116 -5.96 1.89 -17.78
C ASP A 116 -5.95 2.55 -16.38
N LEU A 117 -4.77 2.92 -15.89
CA LEU A 117 -4.59 3.62 -14.62
C LEU A 117 -4.97 5.10 -14.73
N ARG A 118 -4.64 5.71 -15.88
CA ARG A 118 -4.75 7.14 -16.09
C ARG A 118 -5.10 7.48 -17.55
N PRO A 119 -6.39 7.37 -17.93
CA PRO A 119 -6.81 7.61 -19.32
C PRO A 119 -6.64 9.07 -19.76
N GLY A 120 -6.74 10.02 -18.83
CA GLY A 120 -6.56 11.45 -19.09
C GLY A 120 -5.10 11.92 -19.17
N GLY A 121 -4.12 11.01 -19.03
CA GLY A 121 -2.71 11.36 -18.90
C GLY A 121 -2.39 12.02 -17.55
N TRP A 122 -1.10 12.25 -17.30
CA TRP A 122 -0.61 12.82 -16.04
C TRP A 122 0.05 14.18 -16.29
N THR A 123 -0.29 15.16 -15.44
CA THR A 123 0.45 16.42 -15.34
C THR A 123 1.05 16.51 -13.95
N GLN A 124 2.37 16.72 -13.89
CA GLN A 124 3.11 16.81 -12.65
C GLN A 124 2.74 18.08 -11.87
N HIS A 125 2.31 17.93 -10.61
CA HIS A 125 1.94 19.08 -9.78
C HIS A 125 3.13 19.74 -9.08
N ALA A 126 4.18 18.98 -8.77
CA ALA A 126 5.40 19.50 -8.18
C ALA A 126 6.61 18.71 -8.67
N SER A 127 7.71 19.42 -8.89
CA SER A 127 9.01 18.83 -9.23
C SER A 127 9.92 18.88 -8.02
N PRO A 128 10.79 17.89 -7.82
CA PRO A 128 11.75 17.92 -6.73
C PRO A 128 12.71 19.07 -6.95
N THR A 129 13.19 19.65 -5.87
CA THR A 129 14.23 20.68 -5.94
C THR A 129 15.61 20.08 -6.28
N ASN A 130 15.82 18.79 -6.03
CA ASN A 130 17.05 18.06 -6.32
C ASN A 130 16.71 16.67 -6.88
N SER A 131 16.46 16.57 -8.18
CA SER A 131 16.24 15.27 -8.82
C SER A 131 17.49 14.40 -8.70
N ARG A 132 17.34 13.21 -8.15
CA ARG A 132 18.36 12.16 -8.25
C ARG A 132 17.88 11.14 -9.28
N ASP A 133 18.62 11.00 -10.38
CA ASP A 133 18.34 9.98 -11.39
C ASP A 133 18.81 8.62 -10.84
N PHE A 134 17.89 7.89 -10.21
CA PHE A 134 18.15 6.55 -9.65
C PHE A 134 17.49 5.42 -10.42
N VAL A 135 16.73 5.72 -11.46
CA VAL A 135 16.17 4.67 -12.33
C VAL A 135 17.34 4.08 -13.11
N GLY A 136 17.70 2.84 -12.80
CA GLY A 136 18.73 2.13 -13.53
C GLY A 136 18.36 2.02 -15.01
N ASP A 137 19.35 2.09 -15.91
CA ASP A 137 19.17 2.11 -17.37
C ASP A 137 18.33 0.95 -17.94
N ASN A 138 18.10 -0.11 -17.17
CA ASN A 138 17.37 -1.33 -17.57
C ASN A 138 16.00 -1.50 -16.87
N PHE A 139 15.49 -0.48 -16.19
CA PHE A 139 14.18 -0.58 -15.55
C PHE A 139 13.05 -0.66 -16.59
N ILE A 140 12.17 -1.65 -16.45
CA ILE A 140 10.98 -1.81 -17.30
C ILE A 140 9.75 -1.48 -16.45
N PRO A 141 9.04 -0.37 -16.72
CA PRO A 141 7.82 -0.02 -15.99
C PRO A 141 6.72 -1.05 -16.25
N TYR A 142 5.90 -1.32 -15.23
CA TYR A 142 4.77 -2.23 -15.33
C TYR A 142 3.64 -1.79 -14.40
N ALA A 143 2.44 -2.27 -14.71
CA ALA A 143 1.31 -2.26 -13.79
C ALA A 143 0.67 -3.65 -13.82
N LEU A 144 0.56 -4.28 -12.66
CA LEU A 144 -0.02 -5.61 -12.49
C LEU A 144 -1.18 -5.51 -11.50
N PHE A 145 -2.38 -5.77 -11.97
CA PHE A 145 -3.56 -5.94 -11.13
C PHE A 145 -3.74 -7.42 -10.82
N VAL A 146 -4.05 -7.73 -9.56
CA VAL A 146 -4.35 -9.09 -9.11
C VAL A 146 -5.58 -9.12 -8.22
N VAL A 147 -6.32 -10.23 -8.29
CA VAL A 147 -7.26 -10.63 -7.25
C VAL A 147 -6.67 -11.84 -6.54
N LEU A 148 -6.62 -11.72 -5.21
CA LEU A 148 -6.07 -12.71 -4.31
C LEU A 148 -7.22 -13.36 -3.54
N LYS A 149 -7.21 -14.68 -3.41
CA LYS A 149 -8.18 -15.45 -2.63
C LYS A 149 -7.52 -16.02 -1.38
N ARG A 150 -8.17 -15.91 -0.23
CA ARG A 150 -7.70 -16.51 1.02
C ARG A 150 -7.66 -18.03 0.87
N ASP A 151 -6.56 -18.63 1.30
CA ASP A 151 -6.40 -20.08 1.26
C ASP A 151 -7.37 -20.75 2.23
N GLU A 152 -7.84 -21.96 1.87
CA GLU A 152 -8.83 -22.71 2.66
C GLU A 152 -8.37 -23.06 4.09
N ASN A 153 -7.05 -23.00 4.34
CA ASN A 153 -6.44 -23.24 5.65
C ASN A 153 -6.58 -22.07 6.63
N PHE A 154 -7.00 -20.89 6.16
CA PHE A 154 -7.20 -19.70 6.98
C PHE A 154 -8.69 -19.40 7.10
N ASP A 155 -9.12 -18.86 8.24
CA ASP A 155 -10.51 -18.46 8.50
C ASP A 155 -10.71 -16.93 8.39
N ASP A 156 -11.92 -16.45 8.69
CA ASP A 156 -12.29 -15.03 8.60
C ASP A 156 -11.46 -14.13 9.54
N ALA A 157 -10.79 -14.70 10.56
CA ALA A 157 -9.90 -13.94 11.43
C ALA A 157 -8.56 -13.59 10.76
N HIS A 158 -8.19 -14.29 9.68
CA HIS A 158 -7.06 -13.93 8.82
C HIS A 158 -7.35 -12.72 7.93
N GLY A 159 -8.60 -12.61 7.47
CA GLY A 159 -9.07 -11.53 6.63
C GLY A 159 -10.24 -11.92 5.71
N PRO A 160 -10.67 -11.02 4.81
CA PRO A 160 -11.75 -11.29 3.87
C PRO A 160 -11.39 -12.43 2.91
N GLU A 161 -12.40 -13.01 2.26
CA GLU A 161 -12.21 -14.07 1.27
C GLU A 161 -11.31 -13.61 0.12
N ARG A 162 -11.42 -12.36 -0.31
CA ARG A 162 -10.62 -11.80 -1.40
C ARG A 162 -10.06 -10.42 -1.10
N LEU A 163 -8.93 -10.14 -1.74
CA LEU A 163 -8.27 -8.84 -1.76
C LEU A 163 -7.92 -8.49 -3.20
N ALA A 164 -7.78 -7.20 -3.49
CA ALA A 164 -7.24 -6.72 -4.76
C ALA A 164 -5.91 -5.98 -4.57
N GLY A 165 -4.91 -6.38 -5.35
CA GLY A 165 -3.61 -5.73 -5.40
C GLY A 165 -3.39 -5.01 -6.74
N LEU A 166 -2.83 -3.81 -6.69
CA LEU A 166 -2.28 -3.10 -7.84
C LEU A 166 -0.80 -2.83 -7.56
N PHE A 167 0.07 -3.53 -8.29
CA PHE A 167 1.52 -3.35 -8.22
C PHE A 167 1.98 -2.48 -9.37
N VAL A 168 2.71 -1.41 -9.08
CA VAL A 168 3.22 -0.48 -10.07
C VAL A 168 4.74 -0.41 -9.95
N GLY A 169 5.43 -0.84 -11.00
CA GLY A 169 6.83 -0.52 -11.18
C GLY A 169 6.96 0.94 -11.61
N GLY A 170 7.09 1.85 -10.66
CA GLY A 170 7.18 3.28 -10.92
C GLY A 170 7.53 4.07 -9.67
N ASP A 171 7.65 5.40 -9.81
CA ASP A 171 7.93 6.28 -8.68
C ASP A 171 6.70 6.46 -7.80
N GLY A 172 6.88 6.29 -6.49
CA GLY A 172 5.81 6.39 -5.50
C GLY A 172 5.15 7.76 -5.48
N ILE A 173 5.93 8.83 -5.67
CA ILE A 173 5.43 10.21 -5.60
C ILE A 173 4.65 10.56 -6.87
N ALA A 174 5.23 10.27 -8.04
CA ALA A 174 4.59 10.45 -9.33
C ALA A 174 3.31 9.60 -9.46
N THR A 175 3.31 8.38 -8.92
CA THR A 175 2.14 7.51 -8.94
C THR A 175 1.04 8.04 -8.02
N TYR A 176 1.37 8.53 -6.83
CA TYR A 176 0.38 9.19 -5.95
C TYR A 176 -0.24 10.40 -6.65
N ASP A 177 0.59 11.24 -7.28
CA ASP A 177 0.16 12.41 -8.03
C ASP A 177 -0.77 12.02 -9.19
N ALA A 178 -0.38 11.03 -9.98
CA ALA A 178 -1.14 10.57 -11.14
C ALA A 178 -2.48 9.93 -10.76
N LEU A 179 -2.54 9.14 -9.70
CA LEU A 179 -3.76 8.43 -9.32
C LEU A 179 -4.77 9.33 -8.61
N TYR A 180 -4.31 10.19 -7.70
CA TYR A 180 -5.18 10.91 -6.77
C TYR A 180 -5.29 12.41 -7.02
N CYS A 181 -4.24 13.05 -7.51
CA CYS A 181 -4.12 14.52 -7.46
C CYS A 181 -4.54 15.22 -8.76
N GLN A 182 -4.98 14.47 -9.77
CA GLN A 182 -5.40 15.00 -11.07
C GLN A 182 -6.84 15.51 -11.05
N ALA A 183 -7.26 16.27 -12.06
CA ALA A 183 -8.60 16.89 -12.11
C ALA A 183 -9.76 15.87 -12.12
N ASP A 184 -9.57 14.73 -12.76
CA ASP A 184 -10.40 13.51 -12.71
C ASP A 184 -9.70 12.41 -11.88
N GLY A 185 -9.00 12.86 -10.83
CA GLY A 185 -8.36 12.02 -9.82
C GLY A 185 -9.35 11.12 -9.10
N THR A 186 -8.82 10.16 -8.37
CA THR A 186 -9.61 9.23 -7.56
C THR A 186 -9.83 9.79 -6.15
N PRO A 187 -10.80 9.26 -5.39
CA PRO A 187 -10.91 9.58 -3.97
C PRO A 187 -9.55 9.42 -3.28
N SER A 188 -9.25 10.32 -2.33
CA SER A 188 -8.00 10.25 -1.57
C SER A 188 -7.82 8.86 -0.94
N PRO A 189 -6.58 8.36 -0.85
CA PRO A 189 -6.34 7.04 -0.28
C PRO A 189 -6.84 6.99 1.16
N TYR A 190 -7.37 5.84 1.57
CA TYR A 190 -7.81 5.66 2.95
C TYR A 190 -6.62 5.69 3.91
N LEU A 191 -5.55 4.97 3.55
CA LEU A 191 -4.33 4.86 4.33
C LEU A 191 -3.12 5.01 3.42
N VAL A 192 -2.12 5.78 3.86
CA VAL A 192 -0.79 5.81 3.23
C VAL A 192 0.25 5.29 4.21
N VAL A 193 1.13 4.41 3.73
CA VAL A 193 2.29 3.95 4.50
C VAL A 193 3.46 4.90 4.24
N LEU A 194 4.05 5.44 5.29
CA LEU A 194 5.23 6.30 5.19
C LEU A 194 6.41 5.58 5.83
N GLN A 195 7.34 5.17 4.98
CA GLN A 195 8.61 4.60 5.41
C GLN A 195 9.72 5.08 4.47
N GLU A 196 10.65 5.85 5.02
CA GLU A 196 11.85 6.26 4.33
C GLU A 196 12.76 5.06 4.17
N HIS A 197 13.32 4.92 2.97
CA HIS A 197 14.33 3.89 2.74
C HIS A 197 15.73 4.48 2.60
N GLY A 198 15.90 5.80 2.81
CA GLY A 198 17.11 6.57 3.18
C GLY A 198 18.37 6.47 2.29
N PHE A 199 18.47 5.41 1.49
CA PHE A 199 19.61 4.94 0.72
C PHE A 199 19.18 4.04 -0.48
N GLY A 200 17.88 3.73 -0.63
CA GLY A 200 17.33 2.85 -1.67
C GLY A 200 16.91 3.51 -2.98
N GLY A 201 17.26 4.78 -3.19
CA GLY A 201 17.06 5.47 -4.47
C GLY A 201 15.79 6.30 -4.60
N ASN A 202 15.06 6.60 -3.51
CA ASN A 202 13.88 7.50 -3.50
C ASN A 202 14.15 8.82 -4.25
N TYR A 203 13.20 9.22 -5.10
CA TYR A 203 13.24 10.46 -5.85
C TYR A 203 13.22 11.71 -4.94
N ASP A 204 12.46 11.64 -3.85
CA ASP A 204 12.41 12.62 -2.75
C ASP A 204 11.91 11.90 -1.47
N SER A 205 11.80 12.61 -0.35
CA SER A 205 11.22 12.12 0.89
C SER A 205 9.69 11.92 0.77
N PHE A 206 9.20 10.85 1.38
CA PHE A 206 7.77 10.57 1.57
C PHE A 206 7.22 11.23 2.84
N GLY A 207 8.07 11.47 3.85
CA GLY A 207 7.69 12.06 5.13
C GLY A 207 7.46 13.57 5.12
N GLN A 208 7.46 14.17 6.32
CA GLN A 208 7.24 15.61 6.53
C GLN A 208 8.20 16.48 5.71
N GLY A 209 7.65 17.52 5.07
CA GLY A 209 8.39 18.45 4.22
C GLY A 209 8.81 17.86 2.87
N GLY A 210 8.67 16.54 2.68
CA GLY A 210 8.99 15.83 1.44
C GLY A 210 8.01 16.15 0.32
N LEU A 211 8.40 15.81 -0.92
CA LEU A 211 7.61 16.12 -2.11
C LEU A 211 6.22 15.47 -2.09
N LEU A 212 6.07 14.29 -1.47
CA LEU A 212 4.78 13.62 -1.36
C LEU A 212 3.78 14.42 -0.52
N GLU A 213 4.20 14.94 0.64
CA GLU A 213 3.37 15.82 1.47
C GLU A 213 3.04 17.13 0.75
N GLN A 214 4.03 17.71 0.04
CA GLN A 214 3.82 18.94 -0.72
C GLN A 214 2.75 18.78 -1.81
N ILE A 215 2.75 17.64 -2.52
CA ILE A 215 1.73 17.32 -3.54
C ILE A 215 0.37 17.11 -2.88
N ALA A 216 0.29 16.30 -1.81
CA ALA A 216 -0.93 16.08 -1.04
C ALA A 216 -1.55 17.41 -0.58
N SER A 217 -0.71 18.32 -0.07
CA SER A 217 -1.11 19.66 0.37
C SER A 217 -1.58 20.54 -0.79
N LYS A 218 -0.81 20.61 -1.88
CA LYS A 218 -1.11 21.45 -3.05
C LYS A 218 -2.42 21.04 -3.73
N CYS A 219 -2.72 19.74 -3.77
CA CYS A 219 -3.90 19.21 -4.44
C CYS A 219 -5.07 18.95 -3.47
N ASN A 220 -4.90 19.24 -2.17
CA ASN A 220 -5.84 18.92 -1.10
C ASN A 220 -6.29 17.45 -1.08
N VAL A 221 -5.34 16.53 -1.29
CA VAL A 221 -5.57 15.09 -1.27
C VAL A 221 -4.85 14.52 -0.06
N TRP A 222 -5.58 14.37 1.04
CA TRP A 222 -5.05 13.86 2.30
C TRP A 222 -5.62 12.49 2.61
N PRO A 223 -4.78 11.49 2.95
CA PRO A 223 -5.31 10.25 3.47
C PRO A 223 -5.97 10.45 4.83
N LYS A 224 -6.87 9.55 5.18
CA LYS A 224 -7.47 9.56 6.52
C LYS A 224 -6.46 9.11 7.58
N TRP A 225 -5.68 8.09 7.22
CA TRP A 225 -4.71 7.43 8.08
C TRP A 225 -3.31 7.46 7.48
N LEU A 226 -2.32 7.61 8.35
CA LEU A 226 -0.92 7.34 8.03
C LEU A 226 -0.43 6.20 8.91
N LEU A 227 0.22 5.20 8.29
CA LEU A 227 1.01 4.19 9.00
C LEU A 227 2.48 4.55 8.83
N VAL A 228 3.10 5.07 9.89
CA VAL A 228 4.42 5.71 9.80
C VAL A 228 5.46 4.93 10.56
N ALA A 229 6.55 4.59 9.88
CA ALA A 229 7.71 3.94 10.46
C ALA A 229 8.53 4.91 11.34
N ASP A 230 9.20 4.37 12.36
CA ASP A 230 10.04 5.11 13.32
C ASP A 230 11.22 5.88 12.71
N ASN A 231 11.53 5.64 11.43
CA ASN A 231 12.57 6.31 10.67
C ASN A 231 12.05 7.42 9.74
N THR A 232 10.77 7.78 9.85
CA THR A 232 10.09 8.73 8.97
C THR A 232 9.34 9.77 9.77
N ASP A 233 9.53 11.03 9.40
CA ASP A 233 8.79 12.13 10.02
C ASP A 233 7.34 12.17 9.49
N ILE A 234 6.40 12.32 10.41
CA ILE A 234 4.95 12.34 10.13
C ILE A 234 4.52 13.63 9.44
N TRP A 235 3.51 13.57 8.58
CA TRP A 235 2.94 14.78 7.97
C TRP A 235 2.26 15.70 8.99
N ASP A 236 2.24 16.98 8.67
CA ASP A 236 1.55 18.01 9.45
C ASP A 236 0.04 17.74 9.50
N GLY A 237 -0.56 17.89 10.69
CA GLY A 237 -2.01 17.76 10.88
C GLY A 237 -2.51 16.33 11.11
N TYR A 238 -1.61 15.43 11.50
CA TYR A 238 -1.93 14.09 11.99
C TYR A 238 -1.59 13.94 13.47
N GLU A 239 -2.35 13.09 14.18
CA GLU A 239 -2.15 12.78 15.59
C GLU A 239 -2.01 11.27 15.78
N LYS A 240 -1.07 10.86 16.64
CA LYS A 240 -0.83 9.45 16.93
C LYS A 240 -2.02 8.85 17.67
N THR A 241 -2.43 7.64 17.30
CA THR A 241 -3.43 6.89 18.05
C THR A 241 -2.88 6.39 19.38
N LEU A 242 -3.76 6.00 20.30
CA LEU A 242 -3.35 5.42 21.60
C LEU A 242 -2.89 3.95 21.49
N SER A 243 -2.87 3.39 20.29
CA SER A 243 -2.50 1.99 20.06
C SER A 243 -0.99 1.78 20.13
N LEU A 244 -0.59 0.56 20.48
CA LEU A 244 0.79 0.11 20.42
C LEU A 244 1.27 0.03 18.97
N GLY A 245 2.53 0.37 18.74
CA GLY A 245 3.16 0.19 17.44
C GLY A 245 3.37 -1.28 17.11
N GLU A 246 3.29 -1.63 15.83
CA GLU A 246 3.62 -2.96 15.32
C GLU A 246 4.85 -2.89 14.41
N ARG A 247 5.69 -3.93 14.42
CA ARG A 247 6.85 -3.99 13.54
C ARG A 247 6.47 -4.54 12.17
N GLY A 248 6.93 -3.86 11.12
CA GLY A 248 6.69 -4.24 9.73
C GLY A 248 7.76 -3.70 8.78
N GLY A 249 7.60 -3.94 7.48
CA GLY A 249 8.52 -3.41 6.48
C GLY A 249 9.78 -4.22 6.27
N GLN A 250 10.38 -3.99 5.10
CA GLN A 250 11.78 -4.29 4.85
C GLN A 250 12.58 -3.52 5.92
N HIS A 251 13.32 -4.25 6.77
CA HIS A 251 14.05 -3.78 7.98
C HIS A 251 13.30 -3.77 9.33
N ASN A 252 12.04 -4.23 9.41
CA ASN A 252 11.35 -4.48 10.68
C ASN A 252 11.24 -3.23 11.59
N HIS A 253 10.96 -2.08 10.96
CA HIS A 253 10.75 -0.81 11.63
C HIS A 253 9.47 -0.85 12.47
N GLU A 254 9.48 -0.20 13.64
CA GLU A 254 8.25 0.00 14.40
C GLU A 254 7.38 1.01 13.66
N ARG A 255 6.10 0.67 13.46
CA ARG A 255 5.13 1.52 12.79
C ARG A 255 4.01 1.90 13.71
N ASN A 256 3.62 3.16 13.62
CA ASN A 256 2.58 3.77 14.42
C ASN A 256 1.48 4.31 13.51
N LEU A 257 0.24 4.22 13.98
CA LEU A 257 -0.91 4.72 13.24
C LEU A 257 -1.23 6.16 13.67
N TYR A 258 -1.53 7.01 12.68
CA TYR A 258 -1.85 8.41 12.89
C TYR A 258 -3.11 8.79 12.13
N ARG A 259 -3.99 9.56 12.78
CA ARG A 259 -5.27 10.02 12.23
C ARG A 259 -5.17 11.47 11.79
N ARG A 260 -5.77 11.81 10.65
CA ARG A 260 -5.92 13.20 10.22
C ARG A 260 -6.84 13.97 11.20
N ILE A 261 -6.38 15.13 11.68
CA ILE A 261 -7.15 16.00 12.60
C ILE A 261 -7.44 17.39 12.02
N LYS A 262 -6.73 17.81 10.97
CA LYS A 262 -6.98 19.09 10.29
C LYS A 262 -7.83 18.87 9.04
N ASN A 263 -9.02 19.46 9.02
CA ASN A 263 -9.79 19.67 7.79
C ASN A 263 -9.26 20.96 7.14
N HIS A 264 -8.69 20.85 5.94
CA HIS A 264 -8.35 22.00 5.09
C HIS A 264 -9.29 22.04 3.88
#